data_AF-Q08ZG3-F1
#
_entry.id   AF-Q08ZG3-F1
#
_cell.length_a   1.000
_cell.length_b   1.000
_cell.length_c   1.000
_cell.angle_alpha   90.00
_cell.angle_beta   90.00
_cell.angle_gamma   90.00
#
_symmetry.space_group_name_H-M   'P 1'
#
loop_
_entity.id
_entity.type
_entity.pdbx_description
1 polymer ?
#
loop_
_entity_poly.entity_id
_entity_poly.type
_entity_poly.pdbx_seq_one_letter_code
_entity_poly.pdbx_strand_id
1 'polypeptide(L)'
;MLGRAKGFYRISVEPGSGPQPTVPVFEALWCARTLMEHVPGVLADLTAYKLHDIADVVEITELDFDIRDHVNLHAVEAIEGDTPLWVHSHGMEKFGSRDLEIFHLGEDDLLPAETFLHELCTDLAFGQGPEPRSMVATSEGQAFMLVPSEEARTNLLGVPLETFEGHEALFLSVVSPLGRHNTAELLRPYRERFIPEPEERTDALRREAQSLLPAFLARFHRKGLMEPLTFLARAPFETHPEGETVVEKLWLEVVAWEEGTLVGKLVDGAVHTTEWRKGAHVEVDGEQINALAISREGRTLDEDEMRALLNAERPM
;
A
#
# COMPACT_ATOMS: atom_id res chain seq x y z
N MET A 1 5.25 -38.01 -1.31
CA MET A 1 4.48 -37.96 -0.04
C MET A 1 2.98 -38.23 -0.20
N LEU A 2 2.36 -37.97 -1.36
CA LEU A 2 0.89 -38.10 -1.55
C LEU A 2 0.30 -39.51 -1.37
N GLY A 3 1.10 -40.58 -1.52
CA GLY A 3 0.61 -41.98 -1.43
C GLY A 3 0.14 -42.46 -0.05
N ARG A 4 0.23 -41.63 1.00
CA ARG A 4 -0.30 -41.92 2.35
C ARG A 4 -1.44 -40.98 2.77
N ALA A 5 -1.92 -40.12 1.88
CA ALA A 5 -3.00 -39.19 2.19
C ALA A 5 -4.32 -39.96 2.45
N LYS A 6 -5.01 -39.61 3.54
CA LYS A 6 -6.32 -40.21 3.88
C LYS A 6 -7.49 -39.55 3.14
N GLY A 7 -7.24 -38.41 2.48
CA GLY A 7 -8.22 -37.65 1.72
C GLY A 7 -7.53 -36.53 0.95
N PHE A 8 -8.19 -36.03 -0.09
CA PHE A 8 -7.77 -34.88 -0.87
C PHE A 8 -8.93 -33.90 -0.95
N TYR A 9 -8.67 -32.65 -0.57
CA TYR A 9 -9.63 -31.56 -0.63
C TYR A 9 -9.07 -30.50 -1.58
N ARG A 10 -9.90 -30.09 -2.55
CA ARG A 10 -9.61 -28.94 -3.41
C ARG A 10 -10.55 -27.83 -2.99
N ILE A 11 -9.98 -26.75 -2.47
CA ILE A 11 -10.70 -25.49 -2.27
C ILE A 11 -10.40 -24.65 -3.51
N SER A 12 -11.42 -24.35 -4.28
CA SER A 12 -11.32 -23.47 -5.43
C SER A 12 -12.36 -22.38 -5.26
N VAL A 13 -11.94 -21.15 -5.50
CA VAL A 13 -12.83 -20.01 -5.61
C VAL A 13 -12.83 -19.54 -7.03
N GLU A 14 -14.02 -19.30 -7.57
CA GLU A 14 -14.16 -18.49 -8.76
C GLU A 14 -14.08 -17.03 -8.29
N PRO A 15 -13.15 -16.22 -8.81
CA PRO A 15 -13.15 -14.79 -8.55
C PRO A 15 -14.52 -14.24 -8.95
N GLY A 16 -15.34 -13.90 -7.97
CA GLY A 16 -16.69 -13.44 -8.22
C GLY A 16 -16.66 -12.06 -8.86
N SER A 17 -17.62 -11.77 -9.74
CA SER A 17 -17.93 -10.41 -10.23
C SER A 17 -18.60 -9.54 -9.15
N GLY A 18 -18.31 -9.81 -7.88
CA GLY A 18 -18.85 -9.10 -6.73
C GLY A 18 -18.11 -7.78 -6.50
N PRO A 19 -18.66 -6.89 -5.65
CA PRO A 19 -18.10 -5.56 -5.43
C PRO A 19 -16.72 -5.56 -4.75
N GLN A 20 -16.30 -6.68 -4.15
CA GLN A 20 -15.00 -6.81 -3.49
C GLN A 20 -14.36 -8.17 -3.82
N PRO A 21 -13.47 -8.22 -4.82
CA PRO A 21 -12.83 -9.46 -5.28
C PRO A 21 -12.01 -10.23 -4.23
N THR A 22 -11.59 -9.58 -3.13
CA THR A 22 -10.89 -10.23 -2.01
C THR A 22 -11.77 -11.15 -1.15
N VAL A 23 -13.10 -10.96 -1.14
CA VAL A 23 -14.00 -11.71 -0.23
C VAL A 23 -13.95 -13.22 -0.48
N PRO A 24 -14.10 -13.73 -1.73
CA PRO A 24 -14.00 -15.17 -1.98
C PRO A 24 -12.64 -15.75 -1.58
N VAL A 25 -11.54 -15.02 -1.83
CA VAL A 25 -10.20 -15.44 -1.43
C VAL A 25 -10.12 -15.62 0.09
N PHE A 26 -10.66 -14.67 0.84
CA PHE A 26 -10.71 -14.73 2.29
C PHE A 26 -11.53 -15.91 2.82
N GLU A 27 -12.70 -16.17 2.24
CA GLU A 27 -13.53 -17.32 2.59
C GLU A 27 -12.82 -18.65 2.34
N ALA A 28 -12.06 -18.76 1.24
CA ALA A 28 -11.26 -19.95 0.94
C ALA A 28 -10.13 -20.16 1.96
N LEU A 29 -9.41 -19.10 2.33
CA LEU A 29 -8.34 -19.18 3.32
C LEU A 29 -8.89 -19.55 4.71
N TRP A 30 -10.03 -19.01 5.11
CA TRP A 30 -10.72 -19.40 6.35
C TRP A 30 -11.19 -20.85 6.34
N CYS A 31 -11.69 -21.33 5.20
CA CYS A 31 -12.07 -22.73 5.03
C CYS A 31 -10.84 -23.65 5.18
N ALA A 32 -9.72 -23.28 4.55
CA ALA A 32 -8.46 -24.01 4.67
C ALA A 32 -7.96 -24.05 6.13
N ARG A 33 -7.95 -22.91 6.83
CA ARG A 33 -7.60 -22.82 8.25
C ARG A 33 -8.48 -23.73 9.11
N THR A 34 -9.79 -23.64 8.94
CA THR A 34 -10.73 -24.44 9.74
C THR A 34 -10.44 -25.94 9.59
N LEU A 35 -10.13 -26.39 8.37
CA LEU A 35 -9.73 -27.78 8.13
C LEU A 35 -8.40 -28.16 8.81
N MET A 36 -7.41 -27.26 8.79
CA MET A 36 -6.12 -27.45 9.44
C MET A 36 -6.24 -27.56 10.97
N GLU A 37 -7.12 -26.77 11.59
CA GLU A 37 -7.38 -26.83 13.03
C GLU A 37 -8.04 -28.15 13.47
N HIS A 38 -8.89 -28.72 12.60
CA HIS A 38 -9.65 -29.93 12.92
C HIS A 38 -8.95 -31.24 12.52
N VAL A 39 -7.98 -31.19 11.60
CA VAL A 39 -7.35 -32.37 11.02
C VAL A 39 -5.82 -32.27 11.10
N PRO A 40 -5.16 -33.06 11.97
CA PRO A 40 -3.71 -33.11 12.03
C PRO A 40 -3.09 -33.68 10.74
N GLY A 41 -1.99 -33.08 10.28
CA GLY A 41 -1.22 -33.56 9.12
C GLY A 41 -1.79 -33.16 7.75
N VAL A 42 -2.59 -32.09 7.70
CA VAL A 42 -3.00 -31.44 6.44
C VAL A 42 -1.76 -30.86 5.75
N LEU A 43 -1.61 -31.16 4.47
CA LEU A 43 -0.66 -30.52 3.58
C LEU A 43 -1.48 -29.60 2.67
N ALA A 44 -1.33 -28.29 2.84
CA ALA A 44 -1.91 -27.31 1.94
C ALA A 44 -1.07 -27.24 0.67
N ASP A 45 -1.71 -27.26 -0.50
CA ASP A 45 -1.04 -26.90 -1.75
C ASP A 45 -1.06 -25.38 -1.87
N LEU A 46 0.01 -24.77 -1.40
CA LEU A 46 0.17 -23.33 -1.19
C LEU A 46 0.53 -22.56 -2.47
N THR A 47 0.80 -23.30 -3.56
CA THR A 47 1.24 -22.73 -4.84
C THR A 47 0.18 -21.83 -5.49
N ALA A 48 -1.10 -22.09 -5.26
CA ALA A 48 -2.19 -21.31 -5.82
C ALA A 48 -2.37 -19.91 -5.19
N TYR A 49 -1.87 -19.70 -3.96
CA TYR A 49 -2.01 -18.43 -3.24
C TYR A 49 -0.68 -17.66 -3.07
N LYS A 50 0.45 -18.24 -3.52
CA LYS A 50 1.81 -17.78 -3.23
C LYS A 50 2.10 -17.69 -1.73
N LEU A 51 1.58 -18.64 -0.95
CA LEU A 51 1.95 -18.78 0.45
C LEU A 51 3.25 -19.60 0.53
N HIS A 52 4.18 -19.18 1.37
CA HIS A 52 5.46 -19.82 1.60
C HIS A 52 5.33 -21.01 2.58
N ASP A 53 4.43 -20.94 3.57
CA ASP A 53 4.18 -22.01 4.55
C ASP A 53 2.72 -22.05 5.09
N ILE A 54 2.39 -23.14 5.78
CA ILE A 54 1.19 -23.32 6.61
C ILE A 54 1.03 -22.22 7.65
N ALA A 55 2.15 -21.68 8.17
CA ALA A 55 2.15 -20.56 9.11
C ALA A 55 1.47 -19.32 8.50
N ASP A 56 1.64 -19.07 7.20
CA ASP A 56 1.05 -17.92 6.52
C ASP A 56 -0.48 -17.99 6.49
N VAL A 57 -1.05 -19.19 6.35
CA VAL A 57 -2.53 -19.36 6.40
C VAL A 57 -3.07 -18.95 7.77
N VAL A 58 -2.36 -19.28 8.84
CA VAL A 58 -2.74 -18.89 10.21
C VAL A 58 -2.58 -17.38 10.35
N GLU A 59 -1.43 -16.84 9.96
CA GLU A 59 -1.13 -15.41 10.03
C GLU A 59 -2.17 -14.55 9.29
N ILE A 60 -2.49 -14.89 8.04
CA ILE A 60 -3.41 -14.13 7.18
C ILE A 60 -4.86 -14.14 7.70
N THR A 61 -5.21 -15.15 8.48
CA THR A 61 -6.56 -15.27 9.05
C THR A 61 -6.64 -14.77 10.50
N GLU A 62 -5.51 -14.58 11.19
CA GLU A 62 -5.44 -13.91 12.51
C GLU A 62 -5.20 -12.40 12.38
N LEU A 63 -4.54 -11.96 11.30
CA LEU A 63 -4.23 -10.58 10.99
C LEU A 63 -5.21 -10.00 9.95
N ASP A 64 -5.38 -8.68 9.95
CA ASP A 64 -6.09 -7.99 8.86
C ASP A 64 -5.35 -8.29 7.54
N PHE A 65 -6.05 -8.97 6.61
CA PHE A 65 -5.56 -9.36 5.28
C PHE A 65 -4.87 -8.17 4.56
N ASP A 66 -3.56 -8.28 4.30
CA ASP A 66 -2.81 -7.32 3.48
C ASP A 66 -2.50 -7.94 2.11
N ILE A 67 -2.93 -7.24 1.06
CA ILE A 67 -2.68 -7.67 -0.30
C ILE A 67 -1.21 -7.57 -0.73
N ARG A 68 -0.40 -6.75 -0.05
CA ARG A 68 1.02 -6.59 -0.39
C ARG A 68 1.81 -7.88 -0.11
N ASP A 69 1.38 -8.69 0.85
CA ASP A 69 1.93 -10.04 1.10
C ASP A 69 1.55 -11.05 -0.01
N HIS A 70 0.73 -10.62 -0.96
CA HIS A 70 0.11 -11.44 -1.97
C HIS A 70 0.42 -11.02 -3.40
N VAL A 71 1.05 -9.86 -3.57
CA VAL A 71 1.42 -9.29 -4.85
C VAL A 71 2.92 -9.01 -4.83
N ASN A 72 3.65 -9.60 -5.78
CA ASN A 72 5.06 -9.29 -5.95
C ASN A 72 5.20 -8.21 -7.01
N LEU A 73 5.99 -7.18 -6.73
CA LEU A 73 6.40 -6.21 -7.73
C LEU A 73 7.87 -6.44 -8.10
N HIS A 74 8.20 -6.24 -9.35
CA HIS A 74 9.57 -6.29 -9.83
C HIS A 74 9.85 -5.14 -10.76
N ALA A 75 10.92 -4.39 -10.47
CA ALA A 75 11.62 -3.59 -11.45
C ALA A 75 12.40 -4.51 -12.42
N VAL A 76 12.26 -4.27 -13.71
CA VAL A 76 13.04 -4.94 -14.74
C VAL A 76 13.97 -3.91 -15.38
N GLU A 77 15.26 -4.18 -15.26
CA GLU A 77 16.31 -3.33 -15.78
C GLU A 77 16.34 -3.34 -17.32
N ALA A 78 16.58 -2.18 -17.91
CA ALA A 78 16.72 -2.06 -19.36
C ALA A 78 18.05 -2.66 -19.79
N ILE A 79 18.00 -3.74 -20.57
CA ILE A 79 19.18 -4.31 -21.24
C ILE A 79 19.39 -3.56 -22.56
N GLU A 80 20.65 -3.38 -22.97
CA GLU A 80 20.99 -2.70 -24.23
C GLU A 80 20.29 -3.38 -25.43
N GLY A 81 19.34 -2.67 -26.05
CA GLY A 81 18.51 -3.17 -27.16
C GLY A 81 17.11 -3.68 -26.76
N ASP A 82 16.70 -3.55 -25.50
CA ASP A 82 15.41 -3.99 -24.96
C ASP A 82 14.51 -2.83 -24.50
N THR A 83 13.38 -3.18 -23.91
CA THR A 83 12.34 -2.29 -23.36
C THR A 83 12.92 -1.35 -22.29
N PRO A 84 12.49 -0.07 -22.26
CA PRO A 84 12.84 0.84 -21.18
C PRO A 84 12.47 0.28 -19.80
N LEU A 85 13.10 0.81 -18.75
CA LEU A 85 12.82 0.42 -17.37
C LEU A 85 11.32 0.41 -17.10
N TRP A 86 10.87 -0.63 -16.41
CA TRP A 86 9.46 -0.85 -16.12
C TRP A 86 9.32 -1.64 -14.84
N VAL A 87 8.18 -1.45 -14.19
CA VAL A 87 7.78 -2.21 -13.00
C VAL A 87 6.51 -2.97 -13.34
N HIS A 88 6.44 -4.22 -12.92
CA HIS A 88 5.27 -5.06 -13.12
C HIS A 88 4.87 -5.82 -11.86
N SER A 89 3.59 -6.16 -11.76
CA SER A 89 3.04 -6.98 -10.68
C SER A 89 2.91 -8.45 -11.04
N HIS A 90 2.80 -9.27 -10.01
CA HIS A 90 2.35 -10.64 -10.12
C HIS A 90 1.38 -11.03 -9.01
N GLY A 91 0.40 -11.83 -9.38
CA GLY A 91 -0.49 -12.50 -8.43
C GLY A 91 -1.84 -11.81 -8.27
N MET A 92 -2.16 -10.83 -9.11
CA MET A 92 -3.49 -10.20 -9.13
C MET A 92 -4.59 -11.15 -9.62
N GLU A 93 -4.25 -12.21 -10.36
CA GLU A 93 -5.20 -13.18 -10.91
C GLU A 93 -6.10 -13.80 -9.84
N LYS A 94 -5.56 -14.08 -8.64
CA LYS A 94 -6.34 -14.63 -7.53
C LYS A 94 -7.41 -13.66 -7.00
N PHE A 95 -7.27 -12.38 -7.28
CA PHE A 95 -8.26 -11.32 -7.02
C PHE A 95 -9.11 -11.00 -8.25
N GLY A 96 -9.13 -11.86 -9.27
CA GLY A 96 -9.92 -11.66 -10.48
C GLY A 96 -9.48 -10.46 -11.33
N SER A 97 -8.28 -9.92 -11.08
CA SER A 97 -7.73 -8.76 -11.77
C SER A 97 -6.50 -9.15 -12.59
N ARG A 98 -6.23 -8.42 -13.66
CA ARG A 98 -4.99 -8.58 -14.42
C ARG A 98 -3.83 -7.96 -13.64
N ASP A 99 -2.64 -8.50 -13.85
CA ASP A 99 -1.41 -7.85 -13.36
C ASP A 99 -1.24 -6.47 -14.01
N LEU A 100 -0.49 -5.60 -13.33
CA LEU A 100 -0.29 -4.20 -13.68
C LEU A 100 1.15 -3.94 -14.11
N GLU A 101 1.32 -3.01 -15.03
CA GLU A 101 2.63 -2.61 -15.54
C GLU A 101 2.76 -1.10 -15.74
N ILE A 102 3.93 -0.55 -15.47
CA ILE A 102 4.30 0.84 -15.80
C ILE A 102 5.61 0.83 -16.57
N PHE A 103 5.56 1.39 -17.77
CA PHE A 103 6.68 1.43 -18.70
C PHE A 103 7.39 2.78 -18.73
N HIS A 104 8.55 2.81 -19.39
CA HIS A 104 9.29 4.03 -19.71
C HIS A 104 9.70 4.84 -18.47
N LEU A 105 10.08 4.11 -17.42
CA LEU A 105 10.55 4.69 -16.17
C LEU A 105 12.00 5.19 -16.32
N GLY A 106 12.35 6.22 -15.55
CA GLY A 106 13.74 6.48 -15.20
C GLY A 106 14.16 5.62 -14.01
N GLU A 107 15.47 5.52 -13.76
CA GLU A 107 16.00 4.80 -12.58
C GLU A 107 15.41 5.37 -11.27
N ASP A 108 15.34 6.70 -11.17
CA ASP A 108 14.75 7.43 -10.04
C ASP A 108 13.24 7.18 -9.85
N ASP A 109 12.57 6.56 -10.83
CA ASP A 109 11.13 6.29 -10.83
C ASP A 109 10.77 4.83 -10.50
N LEU A 110 11.76 3.94 -10.32
CA LEU A 110 11.51 2.53 -10.00
C LEU A 110 10.78 2.35 -8.66
N LEU A 111 11.36 2.84 -7.55
CA LEU A 111 10.73 2.76 -6.22
C LEU A 111 9.40 3.53 -6.13
N PRO A 112 9.29 4.75 -6.70
CA PRO A 112 7.99 5.43 -6.85
C PRO A 112 6.93 4.62 -7.58
N ALA A 113 7.29 3.98 -8.70
CA ALA A 113 6.39 3.16 -9.49
C ALA A 113 5.95 1.89 -8.73
N GLU A 114 6.87 1.25 -8.00
CA GLU A 114 6.54 0.11 -7.14
C GLU A 114 5.51 0.51 -6.07
N THR A 115 5.77 1.62 -5.36
CA THR A 115 4.85 2.11 -4.32
C THR A 115 3.47 2.43 -4.89
N PHE A 116 3.42 3.13 -6.03
CA PHE A 116 2.17 3.45 -6.71
C PHE A 116 1.42 2.18 -7.16
N LEU A 117 2.13 1.19 -7.72
CA LEU A 117 1.52 -0.07 -8.15
C LEU A 117 0.99 -0.89 -6.96
N HIS A 118 1.67 -0.89 -5.82
CA HIS A 118 1.16 -1.56 -4.62
C HIS A 118 -0.18 -0.96 -4.16
N GLU A 119 -0.29 0.36 -4.12
CA GLU A 119 -1.53 1.06 -3.78
C GLU A 119 -2.63 0.75 -4.80
N LEU A 120 -2.32 0.80 -6.10
CA LEU A 120 -3.29 0.52 -7.16
C LEU A 120 -3.74 -0.95 -7.19
N CYS A 121 -2.83 -1.91 -6.95
CA CYS A 121 -3.18 -3.32 -6.79
C CYS A 121 -4.14 -3.52 -5.62
N THR A 122 -3.90 -2.79 -4.52
CA THR A 122 -4.80 -2.79 -3.37
C THR A 122 -6.20 -2.33 -3.76
N ASP A 123 -6.30 -1.18 -4.39
CA ASP A 123 -7.60 -0.63 -4.78
C ASP A 123 -8.36 -1.58 -5.72
N LEU A 124 -7.70 -2.17 -6.71
CA LEU A 124 -8.33 -3.13 -7.64
C LEU A 124 -8.87 -4.37 -6.93
N ALA A 125 -8.11 -4.96 -6.02
CA ALA A 125 -8.56 -6.16 -5.31
C ALA A 125 -9.67 -5.89 -4.30
N PHE A 126 -9.76 -4.67 -3.78
CA PHE A 126 -10.90 -4.21 -2.97
C PHE A 126 -12.08 -3.69 -3.80
N GLY A 127 -12.00 -3.75 -5.13
CA GLY A 127 -13.04 -3.29 -6.04
C GLY A 127 -13.24 -1.77 -6.04
N GLN A 128 -12.24 -1.03 -5.57
CA GLN A 128 -12.19 0.44 -5.59
C GLN A 128 -11.29 0.98 -6.70
N GLY A 129 -10.56 0.09 -7.39
CA GLY A 129 -9.69 0.45 -8.48
C GLY A 129 -10.46 0.90 -9.72
N PRO A 130 -9.79 1.60 -10.64
CA PRO A 130 -10.45 2.18 -11.79
C PRO A 130 -10.77 1.15 -12.88
N GLU A 131 -11.90 1.37 -13.53
CA GLU A 131 -12.27 0.61 -14.73
C GLU A 131 -11.28 0.88 -15.87
N PRO A 132 -10.96 -0.14 -16.70
CA PRO A 132 -10.12 0.07 -17.88
C PRO A 132 -10.65 1.20 -18.78
N ARG A 133 -9.73 2.03 -19.27
CA ARG A 133 -9.97 3.20 -20.14
C ARG A 133 -10.78 4.32 -19.48
N SER A 134 -10.94 4.28 -18.16
CA SER A 134 -11.52 5.38 -17.39
C SER A 134 -10.42 6.25 -16.82
N MET A 135 -10.55 7.56 -17.02
CA MET A 135 -9.62 8.54 -16.48
C MET A 135 -9.83 8.72 -14.99
N VAL A 136 -8.75 8.60 -14.24
CA VAL A 136 -8.70 8.80 -12.79
C VAL A 136 -7.85 10.02 -12.51
N ALA A 137 -8.36 10.94 -11.70
CA ALA A 137 -7.56 12.04 -11.17
C ALA A 137 -7.02 11.65 -9.79
N THR A 138 -5.73 11.89 -9.54
CA THR A 138 -5.12 11.82 -8.22
C THR A 138 -5.45 13.09 -7.43
N SER A 139 -5.29 13.04 -6.11
CA SER A 139 -5.45 14.21 -5.22
C SER A 139 -4.52 15.38 -5.59
N GLU A 140 -3.39 15.08 -6.22
CA GLU A 140 -2.36 16.03 -6.68
C GLU A 140 -2.63 16.58 -8.10
N GLY A 141 -3.85 16.36 -8.62
CA GLY A 141 -4.28 16.90 -9.93
C GLY A 141 -3.63 16.24 -11.15
N GLN A 142 -2.88 15.16 -10.95
CA GLN A 142 -2.43 14.30 -12.05
C GLN A 142 -3.55 13.35 -12.45
N ALA A 143 -3.46 12.77 -13.64
CA ALA A 143 -4.43 11.77 -14.06
C ALA A 143 -3.78 10.63 -14.82
N PHE A 144 -4.40 9.46 -14.76
CA PHE A 144 -3.97 8.26 -15.47
C PHE A 144 -5.17 7.43 -15.92
N MET A 145 -4.90 6.42 -16.73
CA MET A 145 -5.85 5.39 -17.15
C MET A 145 -5.17 4.03 -17.12
N LEU A 146 -5.98 2.97 -16.96
CA LEU A 146 -5.54 1.60 -17.19
C LEU A 146 -5.95 1.15 -18.58
N VAL A 147 -5.02 0.68 -19.39
CA VAL A 147 -5.31 0.17 -20.74
C VAL A 147 -4.85 -1.29 -20.87
N PRO A 148 -5.60 -2.16 -21.55
CA PRO A 148 -5.17 -3.54 -21.79
C PRO A 148 -3.84 -3.63 -22.54
N SER A 149 -3.09 -4.70 -22.28
CA SER A 149 -1.77 -4.98 -22.89
C SER A 149 -1.77 -4.86 -24.41
N GLU A 150 -2.85 -5.26 -25.08
CA GLU A 150 -2.99 -5.22 -26.53
C GLU A 150 -2.97 -3.77 -27.07
N GLU A 151 -3.52 -2.82 -26.31
CA GLU A 151 -3.52 -1.40 -26.64
C GLU A 151 -2.23 -0.73 -26.19
N ALA A 152 -1.79 -1.05 -24.97
CA ALA A 152 -0.57 -0.51 -24.37
C ALA A 152 0.64 -0.72 -25.29
N ARG A 153 0.79 -1.94 -25.82
CA ARG A 153 1.92 -2.34 -26.68
C ARG A 153 2.01 -1.47 -27.92
N THR A 154 0.90 -1.18 -28.59
CA THR A 154 0.91 -0.37 -29.83
C THR A 154 1.51 1.03 -29.65
N ASN A 155 1.52 1.54 -28.42
CA ASN A 155 2.02 2.88 -28.08
C ASN A 155 3.37 2.86 -27.34
N LEU A 156 4.00 1.69 -27.15
CA LEU A 156 5.34 1.57 -26.56
C LEU A 156 6.40 2.02 -27.58
N LEU A 157 6.78 3.29 -27.50
CA LEU A 157 7.79 3.87 -28.39
C LEU A 157 9.16 3.26 -28.13
N GLY A 158 9.83 2.82 -29.20
CA GLY A 158 11.20 2.30 -29.12
C GLY A 158 11.29 0.80 -28.79
N VAL A 159 10.17 0.12 -28.62
CA VAL A 159 10.11 -1.31 -28.31
C VAL A 159 9.64 -2.10 -29.54
N PRO A 160 10.40 -3.09 -30.04
CA PRO A 160 9.92 -3.93 -31.13
C PRO A 160 8.79 -4.86 -30.64
N LEU A 161 7.59 -4.67 -31.18
CA LEU A 161 6.38 -5.41 -30.77
C LEU A 161 6.47 -6.92 -31.02
N GLU A 162 7.31 -7.34 -31.97
CA GLU A 162 7.50 -8.75 -32.32
C GLU A 162 8.39 -9.50 -31.32
N THR A 163 9.19 -8.79 -30.54
CA THR A 163 10.14 -9.37 -29.57
C THR A 163 9.75 -9.12 -28.13
N PHE A 164 8.86 -8.14 -27.88
CA PHE A 164 8.45 -7.79 -26.53
C PHE A 164 7.13 -8.46 -26.15
N GLU A 165 7.23 -9.49 -25.31
CA GLU A 165 6.06 -10.22 -24.79
C GLU A 165 5.46 -9.59 -23.53
N GLY A 166 6.11 -8.61 -22.90
CA GLY A 166 5.72 -8.14 -21.57
C GLY A 166 5.88 -9.23 -20.51
N HIS A 167 5.22 -9.04 -19.36
CA HIS A 167 5.44 -9.92 -18.22
C HIS A 167 4.76 -11.26 -18.45
N GLU A 168 3.53 -11.23 -18.99
CA GLU A 168 2.78 -12.34 -19.58
C GLU A 168 1.78 -11.79 -20.63
N ALA A 169 1.01 -12.67 -21.28
CA ALA A 169 0.12 -12.29 -22.39
C ALA A 169 -0.98 -11.27 -22.03
N LEU A 170 -1.40 -11.16 -20.75
CA LEU A 170 -2.56 -10.35 -20.33
C LEU A 170 -2.26 -9.52 -19.07
N PHE A 171 -2.06 -8.21 -19.25
CA PHE A 171 -1.88 -7.22 -18.19
C PHE A 171 -2.69 -5.94 -18.47
N LEU A 172 -2.71 -5.03 -17.50
CA LEU A 172 -3.14 -3.63 -17.66
C LEU A 172 -1.93 -2.71 -17.50
N SER A 173 -1.76 -1.77 -18.42
CA SER A 173 -0.72 -0.74 -18.31
C SER A 173 -1.27 0.56 -17.79
N VAL A 174 -0.51 1.19 -16.90
CA VAL A 174 -0.75 2.55 -16.43
C VAL A 174 -0.24 3.52 -17.49
N VAL A 175 -1.14 4.36 -18.02
CA VAL A 175 -0.81 5.37 -19.03
C VAL A 175 -1.39 6.72 -18.65
N SER A 176 -0.84 7.79 -19.22
CA SER A 176 -1.45 9.12 -19.15
C SER A 176 -2.86 9.15 -19.78
N PRO A 177 -3.67 10.20 -19.54
CA PRO A 177 -5.00 10.33 -20.14
C PRO A 177 -4.99 10.39 -21.67
N LEU A 178 -3.83 10.65 -22.28
CA LEU A 178 -3.62 10.64 -23.72
C LEU A 178 -3.18 9.26 -24.26
N GLY A 179 -3.13 8.23 -23.40
CA GLY A 179 -2.69 6.88 -23.76
C GLY A 179 -1.17 6.73 -23.92
N ARG A 180 -0.38 7.68 -23.39
CA ARG A 180 1.09 7.65 -23.48
C ARG A 180 1.71 7.10 -22.19
N HIS A 181 2.81 6.35 -22.33
CA HIS A 181 3.58 5.75 -21.23
C HIS A 181 4.45 6.74 -20.43
N ASN A 182 4.24 8.05 -20.55
CA ASN A 182 5.01 9.04 -19.81
C ASN A 182 4.37 9.32 -18.43
N THR A 183 4.72 8.51 -17.44
CA THR A 183 4.14 8.56 -16.08
C THR A 183 5.00 9.34 -15.07
N ALA A 184 6.11 9.96 -15.48
CA ALA A 184 7.02 10.67 -14.57
C ALA A 184 6.35 11.76 -13.71
N GLU A 185 5.36 12.49 -14.25
CA GLU A 185 4.60 13.49 -13.50
C GLU A 185 3.58 12.85 -12.54
N LEU A 186 2.99 11.72 -12.91
CA LEU A 186 2.12 10.92 -12.04
C LEU A 186 2.91 10.40 -10.83
N LEU A 187 4.16 9.99 -11.04
CA LEU A 187 5.03 9.44 -10.00
C LEU A 187 5.74 10.50 -9.17
N ARG A 188 5.69 11.79 -9.55
CA ARG A 188 6.37 12.86 -8.82
C ARG A 188 6.04 12.89 -7.31
N PRO A 189 4.77 12.81 -6.87
CA PRO A 189 4.44 12.81 -5.43
C PRO A 189 5.04 11.61 -4.69
N TYR A 190 5.16 10.47 -5.37
CA TYR A 190 5.79 9.27 -4.81
C TYR A 190 7.30 9.45 -4.72
N ARG A 191 7.93 10.07 -5.72
CA ARG A 191 9.37 10.40 -5.70
C ARG A 191 9.73 11.28 -4.52
N GLU A 192 8.89 12.26 -4.18
CA GLU A 192 9.08 13.15 -3.04
C GLU A 192 9.14 12.41 -1.69
N ARG A 193 8.50 11.24 -1.55
CA ARG A 193 8.58 10.40 -0.34
C ARG A 193 10.00 9.87 -0.09
N PHE A 194 10.79 9.68 -1.14
CA PHE A 194 12.15 9.14 -1.08
C PHE A 194 13.23 10.20 -0.98
N ILE A 195 12.88 11.48 -1.12
CA ILE A 195 13.83 12.57 -0.94
C ILE A 195 14.06 12.73 0.57
N PRO A 196 15.29 12.55 1.07
CA PRO A 196 15.56 12.73 2.49
C PRO A 196 15.15 14.13 2.95
N GLU A 197 14.27 14.20 3.94
CA GLU A 197 13.93 15.47 4.57
C GLU A 197 15.20 16.08 5.18
N PRO A 198 15.53 17.35 4.90
CA PRO A 198 16.67 18.00 5.53
C PRO A 198 16.59 17.89 7.06
N GLU A 199 17.71 17.64 7.73
CA GLU A 199 17.78 17.49 9.19
C GLU A 199 17.16 18.70 9.90
N GLU A 200 17.47 19.91 9.43
CA GLU A 200 16.92 21.17 9.98
C GLU A 200 15.38 21.20 9.94
N ARG A 201 14.79 20.69 8.86
CA ARG A 201 13.33 20.62 8.70
C ARG A 201 12.74 19.54 9.61
N THR A 202 13.39 18.38 9.70
CA THR A 202 12.97 17.29 10.60
C THR A 202 12.96 17.75 12.05
N ASP A 203 14.01 18.44 12.48
CA ASP A 203 14.14 18.98 13.82
C ASP A 203 13.10 20.07 14.10
N ALA A 204 12.84 20.96 13.14
CA ALA A 204 11.83 21.99 13.28
C ALA A 204 10.44 21.38 13.46
N LEU A 205 10.07 20.42 12.60
CA LEU A 205 8.79 19.71 12.69
C LEU A 205 8.65 18.96 14.01
N ARG A 206 9.72 18.29 14.47
CA ARG A 206 9.71 17.59 15.76
C ARG A 206 9.50 18.57 16.92
N ARG A 207 10.23 19.67 16.97
CA ARG A 207 10.06 20.68 18.04
C ARG A 207 8.65 21.25 18.04
N GLU A 208 8.12 21.54 16.87
CA GLU A 208 6.75 22.02 16.74
C GLU A 208 5.73 20.98 17.20
N ALA A 209 5.83 19.74 16.71
CA ALA A 209 4.96 18.63 17.10
C ALA A 209 4.97 18.43 18.61
N GLN A 210 6.14 18.39 19.24
CA GLN A 210 6.29 18.26 20.69
C GLN A 210 5.66 19.45 21.45
N SER A 211 5.74 20.66 20.90
CA SER A 211 5.10 21.85 21.49
C SER A 211 3.57 21.83 21.41
N LEU A 212 3.02 21.20 20.36
CA LEU A 212 1.59 21.12 20.08
C LEU A 212 0.94 19.87 20.68
N LEU A 213 1.72 18.82 20.96
CA LEU A 213 1.26 17.52 21.43
C LEU A 213 0.31 17.60 22.64
N PRO A 214 0.56 18.42 23.69
CA PRO A 214 -0.38 18.52 24.81
C PRO A 214 -1.77 19.03 24.41
N ALA A 215 -1.83 20.03 23.52
CA ALA A 215 -3.09 20.59 23.03
C ALA A 215 -3.79 19.62 22.07
N PHE A 216 -3.01 18.93 21.24
CA PHE A 216 -3.48 17.89 20.33
C PHE A 216 -4.17 16.74 21.09
N LEU A 217 -3.54 16.24 22.15
CA LEU A 217 -4.11 15.18 23.00
C LEU A 217 -5.33 15.66 23.78
N ALA A 218 -5.31 16.90 24.29
CA ALA A 218 -6.47 17.49 24.95
C ALA A 218 -7.69 17.55 24.01
N ARG A 219 -7.47 17.95 22.75
CA ARG A 219 -8.51 17.95 21.71
C ARG A 219 -8.97 16.53 21.37
N PHE A 220 -8.03 15.59 21.22
CA PHE A 220 -8.30 14.18 20.94
C PHE A 220 -9.20 13.54 22.00
N HIS A 221 -8.91 13.72 23.29
CA HIS A 221 -9.75 13.19 24.37
C HIS A 221 -11.14 13.84 24.44
N ARG A 222 -11.31 15.03 23.86
CA ARG A 222 -12.59 15.76 23.77
C ARG A 222 -13.35 15.53 22.47
N LYS A 223 -12.93 14.59 21.60
CA LYS A 223 -13.54 14.29 20.29
C LYS A 223 -15.02 13.87 20.30
N GLY A 224 -15.71 13.97 21.45
CA GLY A 224 -17.12 13.62 21.62
C GLY A 224 -18.07 14.40 20.70
N LEU A 225 -18.62 13.65 19.73
CA LEU A 225 -19.93 13.79 19.06
C LEU A 225 -20.27 15.03 18.22
N MET A 226 -19.45 16.08 18.15
CA MET A 226 -19.83 17.30 17.41
C MET A 226 -19.10 17.53 16.08
N GLU A 227 -17.90 16.99 15.88
CA GLU A 227 -17.17 17.10 14.60
C GLU A 227 -16.36 15.81 14.31
N PRO A 228 -16.50 15.20 13.12
CA PRO A 228 -15.68 14.07 12.71
C PRO A 228 -14.27 14.56 12.36
N LEU A 229 -13.39 14.56 13.36
CA LEU A 229 -11.97 14.86 13.22
C LEU A 229 -11.15 13.57 13.28
N THR A 230 -10.27 13.39 12.31
CA THR A 230 -9.24 12.34 12.32
C THR A 230 -7.94 12.95 12.83
N PHE A 231 -7.35 12.32 13.85
CA PHE A 231 -6.10 12.76 14.45
C PHE A 231 -4.97 11.91 13.90
N LEU A 232 -3.96 12.55 13.34
CA LEU A 232 -2.83 11.89 12.70
C LEU A 232 -1.53 12.32 13.40
N ALA A 233 -0.63 11.37 13.62
CA ALA A 233 0.72 11.60 14.08
C ALA A 233 1.70 10.95 13.11
N ARG A 234 2.91 11.50 12.99
CA ARG A 234 3.99 10.90 12.22
C ARG A 234 5.13 10.49 13.14
N ALA A 235 5.68 9.32 12.91
CA ALA A 235 6.73 8.73 13.74
C ALA A 235 7.76 7.96 12.89
N PRO A 236 9.01 7.85 13.36
CA PRO A 236 10.03 7.04 12.71
C PRO A 236 9.83 5.54 13.01
N PHE A 237 9.94 4.71 11.98
CA PHE A 237 9.94 3.26 12.07
C PHE A 237 11.20 2.70 11.40
N GLU A 238 11.90 1.83 12.11
CA GLU A 238 13.10 1.18 11.58
C GLU A 238 12.71 0.05 10.64
N THR A 239 13.33 0.03 9.46
CA THR A 239 13.16 -1.01 8.45
C THR A 239 14.54 -1.58 8.13
N HIS A 240 14.57 -2.85 7.72
CA HIS A 240 15.82 -3.55 7.44
C HIS A 240 15.88 -4.11 6.02
N PRO A 241 15.72 -3.27 4.96
CA PRO A 241 15.92 -3.75 3.59
C PRO A 241 17.34 -4.28 3.43
N GLU A 242 17.46 -5.55 3.04
CA GLU A 242 18.74 -6.19 2.72
C GLU A 242 19.80 -6.13 3.85
N GLY A 243 19.36 -5.93 5.10
CA GLY A 243 20.23 -5.85 6.27
C GLY A 243 20.78 -4.44 6.58
N GLU A 244 20.43 -3.42 5.81
CA GLU A 244 20.71 -2.01 6.14
C GLU A 244 19.55 -1.41 6.93
N THR A 245 19.84 -0.59 7.95
CA THR A 245 18.78 0.08 8.72
C THR A 245 18.36 1.36 8.01
N VAL A 246 17.11 1.38 7.55
CA VAL A 246 16.47 2.55 6.93
C VAL A 246 15.34 3.01 7.84
N VAL A 247 15.28 4.29 8.17
CA VAL A 247 14.20 4.86 8.99
C VAL A 247 13.16 5.50 8.10
N GLU A 248 11.96 4.92 8.09
CA GLU A 248 10.80 5.45 7.38
C GLU A 248 9.92 6.26 8.32
N LYS A 249 9.44 7.43 7.88
CA LYS A 249 8.56 8.30 8.68
C LYS A 249 7.12 8.09 8.25
N LEU A 250 6.36 7.30 9.00
CA LEU A 250 5.00 6.88 8.63
C LEU A 250 3.95 7.64 9.42
N TRP A 251 2.80 7.88 8.78
CA TRP A 251 1.63 8.47 9.40
C TRP A 251 0.75 7.41 10.03
N LEU A 252 0.23 7.70 11.21
CA LEU A 252 -0.70 6.85 11.93
C LEU A 252 -1.90 7.65 12.43
N GLU A 253 -3.08 7.04 12.31
CA GLU A 253 -4.30 7.52 12.94
C GLU A 253 -4.26 7.19 14.43
N VAL A 254 -4.49 8.20 15.27
CA VAL A 254 -4.46 8.05 16.72
C VAL A 254 -5.73 7.34 17.18
N VAL A 255 -5.58 6.14 17.74
CA VAL A 255 -6.69 5.31 18.25
C VAL A 255 -6.86 5.52 19.75
N ALA A 256 -5.75 5.49 20.50
CA ALA A 256 -5.71 5.73 21.92
C ALA A 256 -4.38 6.39 22.35
N TRP A 257 -4.38 6.88 23.59
CA TRP A 257 -3.20 7.45 24.24
C TRP A 257 -3.15 6.95 25.68
N GLU A 258 -2.07 6.26 26.04
CA GLU A 258 -1.91 5.55 27.31
C GLU A 258 -0.50 5.79 27.86
N GLU A 259 -0.39 6.39 29.05
CA GLU A 259 0.87 6.54 29.80
C GLU A 259 2.07 7.12 29.02
N GLY A 260 1.82 8.03 28.07
CA GLY A 260 2.88 8.63 27.24
C GLY A 260 3.11 7.91 25.91
N THR A 261 2.41 6.82 25.69
CA THR A 261 2.44 6.01 24.47
C THR A 261 1.20 6.28 23.63
N LEU A 262 1.42 6.51 22.34
CA LEU A 262 0.39 6.62 21.32
C LEU A 262 0.11 5.23 20.75
N VAL A 263 -1.14 4.78 20.86
CA VAL A 263 -1.62 3.58 20.15
C VAL A 263 -2.34 4.05 18.89
N GLY A 264 -1.85 3.65 17.72
CA GLY A 264 -2.38 4.11 16.45
C GLY A 264 -2.50 3.02 15.40
N LYS A 265 -3.13 3.39 14.29
CA LYS A 265 -3.27 2.56 13.09
C LYS A 265 -2.53 3.23 11.93
N LEU A 266 -1.54 2.57 11.34
CA LEU A 266 -0.78 3.12 10.21
C LEU A 266 -1.72 3.48 9.04
N VAL A 267 -1.57 4.69 8.48
CA VAL A 267 -2.39 5.20 7.35
C VAL A 267 -1.71 4.93 6.02
N ASP A 268 -0.38 4.90 6.03
CA ASP A 268 0.50 4.46 4.96
C ASP A 268 1.35 3.28 5.44
N GLY A 269 1.77 2.42 4.51
CA GLY A 269 2.71 1.34 4.81
C GLY A 269 4.14 1.77 4.50
N ALA A 270 5.11 1.19 5.21
CA ALA A 270 6.51 1.23 4.81
C ALA A 270 6.69 0.68 3.41
N VAL A 271 7.67 1.25 2.70
CA VAL A 271 8.05 0.84 1.35
C VAL A 271 8.98 -0.37 1.41
N HIS A 272 9.88 -0.42 2.39
CA HIS A 272 10.96 -1.39 2.43
C HIS A 272 10.67 -2.64 3.28
N THR A 273 9.49 -2.72 3.89
CA THR A 273 9.09 -3.86 4.71
C THR A 273 7.58 -4.05 4.73
N THR A 274 7.15 -5.30 4.88
CA THR A 274 5.75 -5.67 5.14
C THR A 274 5.39 -5.55 6.63
N GLU A 275 6.38 -5.42 7.52
CA GLU A 275 6.19 -5.29 8.97
C GLU A 275 5.34 -4.06 9.32
N TRP A 276 5.67 -2.89 8.77
CA TRP A 276 4.93 -1.65 9.00
C TRP A 276 3.85 -1.45 7.94
N ARG A 277 2.83 -2.30 7.99
CA ARG A 277 1.75 -2.24 7.01
C ARG A 277 0.70 -1.18 7.29
N LYS A 278 0.09 -0.67 6.22
CA LYS A 278 -1.11 0.16 6.32
C LYS A 278 -2.16 -0.62 7.09
N GLY A 279 -2.64 -0.02 8.16
CA GLY A 279 -3.61 -0.61 9.06
C GLY A 279 -3.03 -1.41 10.23
N ALA A 280 -1.71 -1.60 10.32
CA ALA A 280 -1.09 -2.20 11.48
C ALA A 280 -1.35 -1.35 12.73
N HIS A 281 -1.63 -2.03 13.85
CA HIS A 281 -1.64 -1.39 15.15
C HIS A 281 -0.20 -1.20 15.62
N VAL A 282 0.14 0.02 15.98
CA VAL A 282 1.48 0.40 16.39
C VAL A 282 1.44 1.19 17.69
N GLU A 283 2.48 1.02 18.48
CA GLU A 283 2.72 1.77 19.71
C GLU A 283 3.95 2.65 19.50
N VAL A 284 3.78 3.95 19.76
CA VAL A 284 4.83 4.95 19.55
C VAL A 284 4.97 5.79 20.81
N ASP A 285 6.18 5.92 21.32
CA ASP A 285 6.47 6.85 22.40
C ASP A 285 6.18 8.29 21.94
N GLY A 286 5.44 9.05 22.74
CA GLY A 286 5.15 10.46 22.51
C GLY A 286 6.36 11.30 22.10
N GLU A 287 7.54 11.00 22.67
CA GLU A 287 8.78 11.71 22.37
C GLU A 287 9.31 11.48 20.94
N GLN A 288 8.89 10.39 20.29
CA GLN A 288 9.27 10.03 18.92
C GLN A 288 8.41 10.71 17.85
N ILE A 289 7.26 11.26 18.24
CA ILE A 289 6.36 11.96 17.31
C ILE A 289 7.09 13.16 16.70
N ASN A 290 7.15 13.18 15.36
CA ASN A 290 7.89 14.18 14.60
C ASN A 290 7.01 15.12 13.77
N ALA A 291 5.73 14.81 13.58
CA ALA A 291 4.74 15.70 12.99
C ALA A 291 3.34 15.35 13.49
N LEU A 292 2.42 16.32 13.43
CA LEU A 292 1.01 16.17 13.79
C LEU A 292 0.15 16.71 12.66
N ALA A 293 -1.00 16.10 12.44
CA ALA A 293 -2.01 16.60 11.50
C ALA A 293 -3.42 16.28 12.02
N ILE A 294 -4.38 17.10 11.62
CA ILE A 294 -5.80 16.86 11.89
C ILE A 294 -6.52 16.93 10.55
N SER A 295 -7.35 15.93 10.27
CA SER A 295 -8.21 15.93 9.09
C SER A 295 -9.66 16.12 9.48
N ARG A 296 -10.39 16.87 8.65
CA ARG A 296 -11.83 17.11 8.77
C ARG A 296 -12.49 16.75 7.45
N GLU A 297 -13.45 15.83 7.49
CA GLU A 297 -14.21 15.39 6.30
C GLU A 297 -13.33 14.95 5.12
N GLY A 298 -12.21 14.26 5.41
CA GLY A 298 -11.27 13.77 4.39
C GLY A 298 -10.27 14.82 3.87
N ARG A 299 -10.31 16.05 4.38
CA ARG A 299 -9.31 17.09 4.10
C ARG A 299 -8.40 17.31 5.29
N THR A 300 -7.09 17.23 5.08
CA THR A 300 -6.10 17.65 6.08
C THR A 300 -6.17 19.17 6.28
N LEU A 301 -6.26 19.61 7.53
CA LEU A 301 -6.21 21.03 7.88
C LEU A 301 -4.82 21.59 7.56
N ASP A 302 -4.76 22.84 7.11
CA ASP A 302 -3.48 23.53 6.97
C ASP A 302 -2.88 23.91 8.34
N GLU A 303 -1.65 24.44 8.33
CA GLU A 303 -0.92 24.75 9.55
C GLU A 303 -1.63 25.82 10.40
N ASP A 304 -2.19 26.85 9.77
CA ASP A 304 -2.88 27.95 10.45
C ASP A 304 -4.21 27.48 11.05
N GLU A 305 -4.98 26.68 10.30
CA GLU A 305 -6.21 26.03 10.75
C GLU A 305 -5.96 25.11 11.94
N MET A 306 -4.93 24.27 11.85
CA MET A 306 -4.55 23.36 12.93
C MET A 306 -4.10 24.14 14.17
N ARG A 307 -3.23 25.14 14.01
CA ARG A 307 -2.78 25.99 15.12
C ARG A 307 -3.93 26.74 15.77
N ALA A 308 -4.86 27.29 14.99
CA ALA A 308 -6.04 27.97 15.52
C ALA A 308 -6.91 27.02 16.34
N LEU A 309 -7.15 25.81 15.83
CA LEU A 309 -7.92 24.77 16.52
C LEU A 309 -7.25 24.35 17.85
N LEU A 310 -5.94 24.10 17.83
CA LEU A 310 -5.20 23.66 19.02
C LEU A 310 -4.96 24.78 20.04
N ASN A 311 -4.80 26.03 19.58
CA ASN A 311 -4.65 27.17 20.48
C ASN A 311 -5.96 27.48 21.23
N ALA A 312 -7.12 27.19 20.64
CA ALA A 312 -8.41 27.29 21.33
C ALA A 312 -8.54 26.31 22.52
N GLU A 313 -7.71 25.27 22.57
CA GLU A 313 -7.71 24.24 23.61
C GLU A 313 -6.69 24.51 24.73
N ARG A 314 -5.82 25.53 24.58
CA ARG A 314 -4.87 25.90 25.62
C ARG A 314 -5.62 26.53 26.82
N PRO A 315 -5.35 26.13 28.06
CA PRO A 315 -5.88 26.83 29.22
C PRO A 315 -5.39 28.29 29.21
N MET A 316 -6.30 29.24 29.43
CA MET A 316 -5.96 30.65 29.67
C MET A 316 -5.06 30.83 30.88
#